data_AF-A0A2N0UYZ6-F1
#
_entry.id   AF-A0A2N0UYZ6-F1
#
_cell.length_a   1.000
_cell.length_b   1.000
_cell.length_c   1.000
_cell.angle_alpha   90.00
_cell.angle_beta   90.00
_cell.angle_gamma   90.00
#
_symmetry.space_group_name_H-M   'P 1'
#
loop_
_entity.id
_entity.type
_entity.pdbx_description
1 polymer ?
#
loop_
_entity_poly.entity_id
_entity_poly.type
_entity_poly.pdbx_seq_one_letter_code
_entity_poly.pdbx_strand_id
1 'polypeptide(L)'
;MDKLINFSNRIDESLIVRFDPAVNRALDYAVAYGFVVQQPTGNFKLTDNGKSFAERIKIEGNLMATEIKDLTELSKKLTETRIKELVEIWEDKYAQDK
;
A
#
# COMPACT_ATOMS: atom_id res chain seq x y z
N MET A 1 -12.34 4.59 -5.93
CA MET A 1 -10.90 4.86 -5.69
C MET A 1 -10.19 5.21 -7.02
N ASP A 2 -10.94 5.80 -7.95
CA ASP A 2 -10.68 5.61 -9.38
C ASP A 2 -9.52 6.48 -9.88
N LYS A 3 -9.31 7.62 -9.23
CA LYS A 3 -8.15 8.49 -9.49
C LYS A 3 -6.83 7.75 -9.23
N LEU A 4 -6.77 6.96 -8.15
CA LEU A 4 -5.56 6.21 -7.77
C LEU A 4 -5.34 5.00 -8.70
N ILE A 5 -6.41 4.31 -9.05
CA ILE A 5 -6.40 3.21 -10.02
C ILE A 5 -6.00 3.70 -11.42
N ASN A 6 -6.41 4.90 -11.81
CA ASN A 6 -6.00 5.52 -13.07
C ASN A 6 -4.55 6.01 -13.01
N PHE A 7 -4.12 6.52 -11.85
CA PHE A 7 -2.73 6.95 -11.63
C PHE A 7 -1.75 5.79 -11.75
N SER A 8 -2.06 4.60 -11.24
CA SER A 8 -1.13 3.45 -11.31
C SER A 8 -0.73 3.07 -12.75
N ASN A 9 -1.56 3.44 -13.74
CA ASN A 9 -1.34 3.19 -15.16
C ASN A 9 -0.56 4.30 -15.89
N ARG A 10 -0.26 5.43 -15.24
CA ARG A 10 0.40 6.59 -15.87
C ARG A 10 1.88 6.64 -15.53
N ILE A 11 2.73 6.84 -16.53
CA ILE A 11 4.20 6.86 -16.38
C ILE A 11 4.76 8.29 -16.21
N ASP A 12 4.00 9.32 -16.59
CA ASP A 12 4.59 10.63 -16.94
C ASP A 12 4.24 11.81 -16.00
N GLU A 13 3.45 11.60 -14.94
CA GLU A 13 3.10 12.68 -13.99
C GLU A 13 4.10 12.80 -12.84
N SER A 14 4.29 14.01 -12.33
CA SER A 14 5.16 14.26 -11.19
C SER A 14 4.61 13.55 -9.94
N LEU A 15 5.20 12.42 -9.58
CA LEU A 15 4.86 11.72 -8.36
C LEU A 15 5.25 12.60 -7.17
N ILE A 16 4.34 12.80 -6.23
CA ILE A 16 4.65 13.44 -4.95
C ILE A 16 4.60 12.35 -3.89
N VAL A 17 5.77 11.96 -3.38
CA VAL A 17 5.87 11.03 -2.25
C VAL A 17 5.61 11.81 -0.96
N ARG A 18 4.70 11.32 -0.11
CA ARG A 18 4.38 11.91 1.20
C ARG A 18 4.34 10.82 2.25
N PHE A 19 4.85 11.14 3.43
CA PHE A 19 4.70 10.31 4.63
C PHE A 19 3.43 10.72 5.35
N ASP A 20 2.41 9.86 5.33
CA ASP A 20 1.15 10.09 6.04
C ASP A 20 1.24 9.56 7.49
N PRO A 21 1.17 10.44 8.52
CA PRO A 21 1.27 10.01 9.91
C PRO A 21 0.16 9.05 10.35
N ALA A 22 -1.03 9.13 9.75
CA ALA A 22 -2.15 8.25 10.09
C ALA A 22 -1.88 6.82 9.59
N VAL A 23 -1.26 6.68 8.41
CA VAL A 23 -0.85 5.38 7.87
C VAL A 23 0.23 4.75 8.76
N ASN A 24 1.24 5.52 9.16
CA ASN A 24 2.28 5.03 10.07
C ASN A 24 1.69 4.54 11.38
N ARG A 25 0.77 5.32 11.97
CA ARG A 25 0.11 4.94 13.21
C ARG A 25 -0.78 3.70 13.06
N ALA A 26 -1.43 3.52 11.92
CA ALA A 26 -2.19 2.30 11.63
C ALA A 26 -1.29 1.06 11.58
N LEU A 27 -0.09 1.19 10.99
CA LEU A 27 0.92 0.13 10.99
C LEU A 27 1.42 -0.17 12.39
N ASP A 28 1.68 0.85 13.22
CA ASP A 28 2.11 0.67 14.61
C ASP A 28 1.10 -0.16 15.40
N TYR A 29 -0.20 0.16 15.27
CA TYR A 29 -1.26 -0.63 15.89
C TYR A 29 -1.31 -2.05 15.33
N ALA A 30 -1.22 -2.22 14.01
CA ALA A 30 -1.25 -3.54 13.40
C ALA A 30 -0.08 -4.44 13.85
N VAL A 31 1.11 -3.86 14.08
CA VAL A 31 2.26 -4.55 14.69
C VAL A 31 1.95 -4.90 16.14
N ALA A 32 1.46 -3.95 16.94
CA ALA A 32 1.15 -4.17 18.35
C ALA A 32 0.06 -5.24 18.56
N TYR A 33 -0.94 -5.31 17.69
CA TYR A 33 -1.95 -6.36 17.68
C TYR A 33 -1.46 -7.70 17.11
N GLY A 34 -0.23 -7.75 16.58
CA GLY A 34 0.36 -8.96 16.00
C GLY A 34 -0.27 -9.39 14.68
N PHE A 35 -0.92 -8.47 13.95
CA PHE A 35 -1.49 -8.75 12.63
C PHE A 35 -0.47 -8.64 11.50
N VAL A 36 0.51 -7.75 11.65
CA VAL A 36 1.63 -7.61 10.73
C VAL A 36 2.96 -7.70 11.47
N VAL A 37 4.01 -8.04 10.73
CA VAL A 37 5.38 -7.99 11.20
C VAL A 37 6.24 -7.28 10.15
N GLN A 38 7.12 -6.40 10.61
CA GLN A 38 8.12 -5.79 9.77
C GLN A 38 9.25 -6.80 9.49
N GLN A 39 9.58 -6.99 8.23
CA GLN A 39 10.70 -7.79 7.79
C GLN A 39 12.02 -7.01 7.95
N PRO A 40 13.17 -7.70 7.98
CA PRO A 40 14.48 -7.04 8.02
C PRO A 40 14.73 -6.07 6.84
N THR A 41 14.05 -6.29 5.72
CA THR A 41 14.08 -5.43 4.53
C THR A 41 13.29 -4.13 4.69
N GLY A 42 12.58 -3.94 5.81
CA GLY A 42 11.70 -2.80 6.06
C GLY A 42 10.26 -3.00 5.59
N ASN A 43 10.01 -3.98 4.72
CA ASN A 43 8.66 -4.31 4.23
C ASN A 43 7.81 -4.98 5.31
N PHE A 44 6.49 -4.84 5.22
CA PHE A 44 5.56 -5.50 6.14
C PHE A 44 4.98 -6.76 5.52
N LYS A 45 4.74 -7.80 6.33
CA LYS A 45 3.92 -8.96 5.95
C LYS A 45 2.84 -9.22 6.99
N LEU A 46 1.73 -9.80 6.53
CA LEU A 46 0.73 -10.37 7.43
C LEU A 46 1.31 -11.57 8.19
N THR A 47 1.04 -11.63 9.49
CA THR A 47 1.17 -12.86 10.29
C THR A 47 0.02 -13.82 9.95
N ASP A 48 0.07 -15.05 10.45
CA ASP A 48 -1.04 -15.98 10.24
C ASP A 48 -2.33 -15.49 10.91
N ASN A 49 -2.23 -14.87 12.09
CA ASN A 49 -3.36 -14.18 12.73
C ASN A 49 -3.92 -13.05 11.87
N GLY A 50 -3.04 -12.22 11.28
CA GLY A 50 -3.44 -11.15 10.38
C GLY A 50 -4.13 -11.67 9.12
N LYS A 51 -3.65 -12.76 8.52
CA LYS A 51 -4.30 -13.42 7.38
C LYS A 51 -5.69 -13.91 7.75
N SER A 52 -5.83 -14.66 8.84
CA SER A 52 -7.12 -15.16 9.30
C SER A 52 -8.12 -14.03 9.59
N PHE A 53 -7.65 -12.92 10.18
CA PHE A 53 -8.48 -11.75 10.41
C PHE A 53 -8.93 -11.08 9.11
N ALA A 54 -8.01 -10.89 8.15
CA ALA A 54 -8.34 -10.33 6.84
C ALA A 54 -9.34 -11.20 6.06
N GLU A 55 -9.20 -12.53 6.11
CA GLU A 55 -10.14 -13.44 5.47
C GLU A 55 -11.54 -13.37 6.10
N ARG A 56 -11.64 -13.25 7.42
CA ARG A 56 -12.93 -13.03 8.09
C ARG A 56 -13.60 -11.74 7.62
N ILE A 57 -12.85 -10.66 7.46
CA ILE A 57 -13.38 -9.39 6.92
C ILE A 57 -13.91 -9.59 5.49
N LYS A 58 -13.19 -10.34 4.64
CA LYS A 58 -13.62 -10.60 3.25
C LYS A 58 -14.89 -11.45 3.15
N ILE A 59 -15.08 -12.40 4.07
CA ILE A 59 -16.28 -13.25 4.11
C ILE A 59 -17.52 -12.45 4.49
N GLU A 60 -17.37 -11.42 5.32
CA GLU A 60 -18.44 -10.50 5.68
C GLU A 60 -18.78 -9.57 4.49
N GLY A 61 -19.69 -10.03 3.62
CA GLY A 61 -19.95 -9.40 2.31
C GLY A 61 -20.41 -7.94 2.30
N ASN A 62 -20.80 -7.38 3.44
CA ASN A 62 -21.20 -5.98 3.57
C ASN A 62 -20.14 -5.10 4.27
N LEU A 63 -19.09 -5.70 4.83
CA LEU A 63 -18.05 -4.98 5.55
C LEU A 63 -16.96 -4.56 4.57
N MET A 64 -16.73 -3.24 4.44
CA MET A 64 -15.67 -2.67 3.61
C MET A 64 -15.70 -3.15 2.14
N ALA A 65 -16.87 -3.53 1.62
CA ALA A 65 -17.00 -4.18 0.32
C ALA A 65 -16.42 -3.34 -0.83
N THR A 66 -16.61 -2.02 -0.77
CA THR A 66 -16.05 -1.08 -1.76
C THR A 66 -14.54 -0.98 -1.63
N GLU A 67 -14.02 -0.79 -0.42
CA GLU A 67 -12.58 -0.67 -0.17
C GLU A 67 -11.85 -1.95 -0.57
N ILE A 68 -12.39 -3.12 -0.21
CA ILE A 68 -11.81 -4.42 -0.56
C ILE A 68 -11.77 -4.59 -2.08
N LYS A 69 -12.85 -4.27 -2.79
CA LYS A 69 -12.89 -4.35 -4.26
C LYS A 69 -11.83 -3.45 -4.89
N ASP A 70 -11.82 -2.19 -4.51
CA ASP A 70 -10.95 -1.18 -5.09
C ASP A 70 -9.47 -1.45 -4.77
N LEU A 71 -9.13 -1.84 -3.52
CA LEU A 71 -7.77 -2.21 -3.13
C LEU A 71 -7.30 -3.51 -3.82
N THR A 72 -8.20 -4.46 -4.04
CA THR A 72 -7.89 -5.69 -4.78
C THR A 72 -7.56 -5.37 -6.24
N GLU A 73 -8.29 -4.46 -6.88
CA GLU A 73 -7.95 -4.01 -8.23
C GLU A 73 -6.61 -3.27 -8.25
N LEU A 74 -6.41 -2.34 -7.31
CA LEU A 74 -5.20 -1.53 -7.23
C LEU A 74 -3.95 -2.39 -7.02
N SER A 75 -4.01 -3.43 -6.17
CA SER A 75 -2.89 -4.32 -5.88
C SER A 75 -2.33 -5.04 -7.12
N LYS A 76 -3.16 -5.25 -8.15
CA LYS A 76 -2.75 -5.87 -9.41
C LYS A 76 -1.96 -4.91 -10.31
N LYS A 77 -2.12 -3.60 -10.10
CA LYS A 77 -1.52 -2.54 -10.90
C LYS A 77 -0.28 -1.94 -10.24
N LEU A 78 -0.26 -1.84 -8.91
CA LEU A 78 0.88 -1.40 -8.10
C LEU A 78 1.73 -2.61 -7.67
N THR A 79 2.37 -3.26 -8.64
CA THR A 79 3.34 -4.33 -8.35
C THR A 79 4.60 -3.75 -7.69
N GLU A 80 5.41 -4.60 -7.05
CA GLU A 80 6.70 -4.15 -6.49
C GLU A 80 7.60 -3.50 -7.53
N THR A 81 7.65 -4.04 -8.75
CA THR A 81 8.37 -3.44 -9.89
C THR A 81 7.84 -2.04 -10.19
N ARG A 82 6.50 -1.89 -10.25
CA ARG A 82 5.89 -0.59 -10.52
C ARG A 82 6.18 0.43 -9.43
N ILE A 83 6.19 0.02 -8.17
CA ILE A 83 6.55 0.89 -7.04
C ILE A 83 8.01 1.34 -7.16
N LYS A 84 8.93 0.44 -7.52
CA LYS A 84 10.35 0.80 -7.73
C LYS A 84 10.51 1.84 -8.83
N GLU A 85 9.90 1.62 -10.00
CA GLU A 85 9.93 2.59 -11.11
C GLU A 85 9.41 3.97 -10.68
N LEU A 86 8.31 4.00 -9.91
CA LEU A 86 7.72 5.24 -9.41
C LEU A 86 8.67 5.98 -8.44
N VAL A 87 9.35 5.24 -7.56
CA VAL A 87 10.33 5.81 -6.63
C VAL A 87 11.55 6.34 -7.38
N GLU A 88 12.09 5.60 -8.35
CA GLU A 88 13.22 6.04 -9.18
C GLU A 88 12.91 7.35 -9.94
N ILE A 89 11.73 7.43 -10.58
CA ILE A 89 11.28 8.66 -11.26
C ILE A 89 11.19 9.85 -10.29
N TRP A 90 10.76 9.60 -9.05
CA TRP A 90 10.69 10.64 -8.02
C TRP A 90 12.08 11.07 -7.53
N GLU A 91 12.99 10.12 -7.28
CA GLU A 91 14.37 10.42 -6.89
C GLU A 91 15.09 11.22 -7.98
N ASP A 92 14.97 10.83 -9.24
CA ASP A 92 15.58 11.54 -10.37
C ASP A 92 15.07 12.99 -10.50
N LYS A 93 13.78 13.21 -10.25
CA LYS A 93 13.15 14.54 -10.39
C LYS A 93 13.31 15.46 -9.18
N TYR A 94 13.48 14.90 -7.98
CA TYR A 94 13.40 15.67 -6.73
C TYR A 94 14.53 15.45 -5.73
N ALA A 95 15.30 14.36 -5.82
CA ALA A 95 16.40 14.06 -4.91
C ALA A 95 17.78 14.46 -5.45
N GLN A 96 17.90 14.73 -6.76
CA GLN A 96 19.14 15.19 -7.41
C GLN A 96 19.30 16.72 -7.47
N ASP A 97 18.30 17.50 -7.05
CA ASP A 97 18.44 18.95 -6.87
C ASP A 97 19.32 19.23 -5.65
N LYS A 98 20.64 19.30 -5.88
CA LYS A 98 21.66 19.84 -4.98
C LYS A 98 22.15 21.21 -5.46
#